data_AF-A0A069AIB6-F1
#
_entry.id   AF-A0A069AIB6-F1
#
_cell.length_a   1.000
_cell.length_b   1.000
_cell.length_c   1.000
_cell.angle_alpha   90.00
_cell.angle_beta   90.00
_cell.angle_gamma   90.00
#
_symmetry.space_group_name_H-M   'P 1'
#
loop_
_entity.id
_entity.type
_entity.pdbx_description
1 polymer ?
#
loop_
_entity_poly.entity_id
_entity_poly.type
_entity_poly.pdbx_seq_one_letter_code
_entity_poly.pdbx_strand_id
1 'polypeptide(L)'
;MSENKLEKEIVDKKEATEVKNIVELLLKMDAGKIKMPSMTYKIFCKKVGIELPFECTALEPETFDELQSSGLKIENGSLKDLDNFKMKTNIILASCKTFKDKELLKHFKSPTPRELLRKMLLAGEINDLYNKICELNGYSESNSEKDKRIEEKIKN
;
A
#
# COMPACT_ATOMS: atom_id res chain seq x y z
N MET A 1 -7.14 67.06 7.39
CA MET A 1 -7.40 66.58 6.01
C MET A 1 -6.14 65.87 5.55
N SER A 2 -5.68 64.81 6.22
CA SER A 2 -6.36 63.53 6.47
C SER A 2 -6.81 62.88 5.17
N GLU A 3 -6.24 61.70 4.94
CA GLU A 3 -6.91 60.56 4.32
C GLU A 3 -7.19 60.68 2.82
N ASN A 4 -6.14 60.64 1.97
CA ASN A 4 -6.35 60.11 0.61
C ASN A 4 -5.09 59.69 -0.15
N LYS A 5 -4.20 58.93 0.51
CA LYS A 5 -3.14 58.22 -0.24
C LYS A 5 -2.71 56.87 0.35
N LEU A 6 -3.08 56.58 1.60
CA LEU A 6 -2.80 55.27 2.22
C LEU A 6 -3.90 54.22 1.99
N GLU A 7 -5.12 54.60 1.57
CA GLU A 7 -6.22 53.64 1.44
C GLU A 7 -6.29 52.93 0.08
N LYS A 8 -5.53 53.39 -0.93
CA LYS A 8 -5.47 52.70 -2.23
C LYS A 8 -4.39 51.63 -2.34
N GLU A 9 -3.56 51.45 -1.30
CA GLU A 9 -2.49 50.46 -1.27
C GLU A 9 -2.79 49.26 -0.35
N ILE A 10 -4.03 49.14 0.13
CA ILE A 10 -4.48 48.05 1.04
C ILE A 10 -5.40 47.04 0.33
N VAL A 11 -5.80 47.29 -0.93
CA VAL A 11 -6.73 46.39 -1.64
C VAL A 11 -6.03 45.28 -2.45
N ASP A 12 -4.70 45.35 -2.66
CA ASP A 12 -3.94 44.32 -3.41
C ASP A 12 -3.10 43.37 -2.53
N LYS A 13 -3.47 43.19 -1.25
CA LYS A 13 -2.88 42.15 -0.37
C LYS A 13 -3.96 41.35 0.37
N LYS A 14 -4.84 40.71 -0.39
CA LYS A 14 -5.74 39.66 0.10
C LYS A 14 -5.76 38.41 -0.80
N GLU A 15 -4.58 37.91 -1.16
CA GLU A 15 -4.41 36.53 -1.62
C GLU A 15 -3.27 35.86 -0.86
N ALA A 16 -3.55 35.59 0.41
CA ALA A 16 -2.87 34.58 1.19
C ALA A 16 -3.87 34.08 2.23
N THR A 17 -4.96 33.47 1.78
CA THR A 17 -5.88 32.77 2.67
C THR A 17 -5.21 31.49 3.12
N GLU A 18 -4.46 31.65 4.20
CA GLU A 18 -4.01 30.65 5.16
C GLU A 18 -5.01 29.48 5.22
N VAL A 19 -4.67 28.32 4.66
CA VAL A 19 -5.47 27.10 4.83
C VAL A 19 -5.22 26.62 6.27
N LYS A 20 -5.98 27.18 7.20
CA LYS A 20 -5.79 26.99 8.65
C LYS A 20 -6.39 25.68 9.16
N ASN A 21 -7.19 24.97 8.35
CA ASN A 21 -7.89 23.74 8.78
C ASN A 21 -7.80 22.62 7.73
N ILE A 22 -7.50 21.40 8.18
CA ILE A 22 -7.41 20.19 7.36
C ILE A 22 -8.71 19.88 6.60
N VAL A 23 -9.87 20.22 7.17
CA VAL A 23 -11.17 20.01 6.54
C VAL A 23 -11.29 20.85 5.26
N GLU A 24 -10.82 22.10 5.27
CA GLU A 24 -10.83 22.94 4.07
C GLU A 24 -9.90 22.42 2.98
N LEU A 25 -8.77 21.82 3.36
CA LEU A 25 -7.85 21.18 2.42
C LEU A 25 -8.51 19.96 1.78
N LEU A 26 -9.15 19.10 2.58
CA LEU A 26 -9.84 17.91 2.10
C LEU A 26 -11.06 18.26 1.22
N LEU A 27 -11.82 19.30 1.57
CA LEU A 27 -12.95 19.78 0.77
C LEU A 27 -12.51 20.35 -0.60
N LYS A 28 -11.27 20.84 -0.71
CA LYS A 28 -10.68 21.28 -1.98
C LYS A 28 -10.13 20.13 -2.82
N MET A 29 -9.98 18.93 -2.26
CA MET A 29 -9.52 17.76 -3.02
C MET A 29 -10.63 17.24 -3.90
N ASP A 30 -10.26 16.92 -5.14
CA ASP A 30 -11.17 16.27 -6.08
C ASP A 30 -11.30 14.78 -5.73
N ALA A 31 -12.48 14.39 -5.24
CA ALA A 31 -12.77 13.00 -4.88
C ALA A 31 -12.57 12.03 -6.05
N GLY A 32 -12.76 12.47 -7.31
CA GLY A 32 -12.53 11.65 -8.50
C GLY A 32 -11.05 11.40 -8.81
N LYS A 33 -10.13 12.12 -8.15
CA LYS A 33 -8.68 11.93 -8.28
C LYS A 33 -8.11 10.97 -7.24
N ILE A 34 -8.89 10.53 -6.25
CA ILE A 34 -8.49 9.51 -5.29
C ILE A 34 -8.37 8.18 -6.06
N LYS A 35 -7.15 7.65 -6.12
CA LYS A 35 -6.83 6.41 -6.84
C LYS A 35 -5.93 5.53 -6.00
N MET A 36 -6.10 4.22 -6.16
CA MET A 36 -5.20 3.27 -5.52
C MET A 36 -3.79 3.36 -6.13
N PRO A 37 -2.75 3.51 -5.28
CA PRO A 37 -1.38 3.52 -5.77
C PRO A 37 -1.03 2.15 -6.38
N SER A 38 -0.15 2.17 -7.38
CA SER A 38 0.36 0.97 -8.04
C SER A 38 1.86 1.09 -8.24
N MET A 39 2.55 -0.05 -8.30
CA MET A 39 3.99 -0.12 -8.50
C MET A 39 4.36 -1.32 -9.37
N THR A 40 5.54 -1.25 -9.98
CA THR A 40 6.18 -2.40 -10.61
C THR A 40 7.38 -2.80 -9.76
N TYR A 41 7.34 -4.01 -9.20
CA TYR A 41 8.42 -4.56 -8.40
C TYR A 41 9.14 -5.67 -9.14
N LYS A 42 10.47 -5.56 -9.23
CA LYS A 42 11.30 -6.57 -9.87
C LYS A 42 11.78 -7.58 -8.84
N ILE A 43 11.54 -8.86 -9.11
CA ILE A 43 12.00 -9.96 -8.26
C ILE A 43 12.95 -10.84 -9.06
N PHE A 44 14.15 -11.05 -8.53
CA PHE A 44 15.05 -12.06 -9.04
C PHE A 44 14.56 -13.45 -8.60
N CYS A 45 13.96 -14.20 -9.53
CA CYS A 45 13.44 -15.53 -9.27
C CYS A 45 14.58 -16.55 -9.35
N LYS A 46 15.14 -16.96 -8.21
CA LYS A 46 16.31 -17.85 -8.18
C LYS A 46 16.06 -19.21 -8.84
N LYS A 47 14.82 -19.70 -8.81
CA LYS A 47 14.44 -20.96 -9.49
C LYS A 47 14.53 -20.87 -11.01
N VAL A 48 14.35 -19.68 -11.57
CA VAL A 48 14.33 -19.44 -13.02
C VAL A 48 15.61 -18.74 -13.48
N GLY A 49 16.35 -18.10 -12.56
CA GLY A 49 17.60 -17.39 -12.84
C GLY A 49 17.40 -16.06 -13.57
N ILE A 50 16.18 -15.52 -13.56
CA ILE A 50 15.82 -14.28 -14.25
C ILE A 50 15.12 -13.30 -13.31
N GLU A 51 15.29 -12.01 -13.60
CA GLU A 51 14.56 -10.94 -12.93
C GLU A 51 13.23 -10.68 -13.63
N LEU A 52 12.14 -10.70 -12.89
CA LEU A 52 10.79 -10.57 -13.42
C LEU A 52 10.06 -9.37 -12.79
N PRO A 53 9.52 -8.44 -13.61
CA PRO A 53 8.70 -7.36 -13.12
C PRO A 53 7.27 -7.85 -12.82
N PHE A 54 6.79 -7.57 -11.61
CA PHE A 54 5.41 -7.77 -11.20
C PHE A 54 4.73 -6.42 -10.99
N GLU A 55 3.62 -6.21 -11.69
CA GLU A 55 2.74 -5.07 -11.45
C GLU A 55 1.81 -5.40 -10.28
N CYS A 56 1.81 -4.53 -9.27
CA CYS A 56 1.06 -4.71 -8.04
C CYS A 56 0.34 -3.40 -7.69
N THR A 57 -0.91 -3.52 -7.26
CA THR A 57 -1.77 -2.39 -6.87
C THR A 57 -2.10 -2.50 -5.39
N ALA A 58 -2.22 -1.37 -4.70
CA ALA A 58 -2.74 -1.35 -3.33
C ALA A 58 -4.14 -1.96 -3.26
N LEU A 59 -4.49 -2.46 -2.08
CA LEU A 59 -5.78 -3.07 -1.82
C LEU A 59 -6.64 -2.08 -1.04
N GLU A 60 -7.96 -2.19 -1.21
CA GLU A 60 -8.89 -1.52 -0.30
C GLU A 60 -8.64 -1.99 1.14
N PRO A 61 -8.74 -1.10 2.14
CA PRO A 61 -8.48 -1.45 3.54
C PRO A 61 -9.25 -2.68 4.02
N GLU A 62 -10.54 -2.77 3.68
CA GLU A 62 -11.40 -3.91 4.04
C GLU A 62 -10.92 -5.20 3.39
N THR A 63 -10.58 -5.17 2.10
CA THR A 63 -10.06 -6.34 1.38
C THR A 63 -8.71 -6.78 1.97
N PHE A 64 -7.83 -5.85 2.33
CA PHE A 64 -6.55 -6.20 2.95
C PHE A 64 -6.76 -6.92 4.29
N ASP A 65 -7.64 -6.39 5.15
CA ASP A 65 -7.96 -6.95 6.47
C ASP A 65 -8.61 -8.35 6.37
N GLU A 66 -9.56 -8.52 5.44
CA GLU A 66 -10.18 -9.82 5.17
C GLU A 66 -9.14 -10.87 4.73
N LEU A 67 -8.23 -10.50 3.83
CA LEU A 67 -7.19 -11.40 3.35
C LEU A 67 -6.15 -11.71 4.43
N GLN A 68 -5.85 -10.75 5.31
CA GLN A 68 -4.99 -10.97 6.46
C GLN A 68 -5.63 -11.98 7.43
N SER A 69 -6.90 -11.75 7.76
CA SER A 69 -7.72 -12.61 8.63
C SER A 69 -7.94 -14.00 8.04
N SER A 70 -7.89 -14.17 6.72
CA SER A 70 -8.07 -15.46 6.04
C SER A 70 -7.01 -16.53 6.41
N GLY A 71 -5.86 -16.11 6.95
CA GLY A 71 -4.82 -16.98 7.47
C GLY A 71 -5.04 -17.43 8.92
N LEU A 72 -5.98 -16.81 9.64
CA LEU A 72 -6.27 -17.13 11.03
C LEU A 72 -7.26 -18.29 11.14
N LYS A 73 -6.99 -19.22 12.04
CA LYS A 73 -7.94 -20.26 12.43
C LYS A 73 -8.32 -20.06 13.89
N ILE A 74 -9.54 -19.59 14.13
CA ILE A 74 -10.10 -19.37 15.46
C ILE A 74 -11.05 -20.53 15.77
N GLU A 75 -10.86 -21.17 16.91
CA GLU A 75 -11.76 -22.20 17.45
C GLU A 75 -12.09 -21.86 18.90
N ASN A 76 -13.37 -21.95 19.28
CA ASN A 76 -13.84 -21.66 20.64
C ASN A 76 -13.36 -20.29 21.20
N GLY A 77 -13.32 -19.26 20.35
CA GLY A 77 -12.87 -17.91 20.73
C GLY A 77 -11.36 -17.76 20.95
N SER A 78 -10.56 -18.79 20.64
CA SER A 78 -9.09 -18.77 20.78
C SER A 78 -8.41 -18.97 19.42
N LEU A 79 -7.30 -18.26 19.18
CA LEU A 79 -6.45 -18.48 18.02
C LEU A 79 -5.78 -19.85 18.15
N LYS A 80 -6.07 -20.75 17.20
CA LYS A 80 -5.54 -22.12 17.19
C LYS A 80 -4.39 -22.28 16.21
N ASP A 81 -4.45 -21.61 15.08
CA ASP A 81 -3.45 -21.73 14.02
C ASP A 81 -3.34 -20.45 13.20
N LEU A 82 -2.15 -20.23 12.64
CA LEU A 82 -1.80 -19.10 11.77
C LEU A 82 -1.11 -19.63 10.52
N ASP A 83 -1.85 -19.63 9.41
CA ASP A 83 -1.30 -19.94 8.09
C ASP A 83 -0.73 -18.68 7.43
N ASN A 84 0.49 -18.36 7.81
CA ASN A 84 1.26 -17.24 7.25
C ASN A 84 1.43 -17.33 5.74
N PHE A 85 1.56 -18.55 5.21
CA PHE A 85 1.73 -18.74 3.78
C PHE A 85 0.44 -18.40 3.03
N LYS A 86 -0.70 -18.91 3.50
CA LYS A 86 -2.02 -18.63 2.93
C LYS A 86 -2.33 -17.13 2.98
N MET A 87 -2.07 -16.49 4.12
CA MET A 87 -2.24 -15.05 4.32
C MET A 87 -1.44 -14.24 3.28
N LYS A 88 -0.11 -14.43 3.23
CA LYS A 88 0.78 -13.68 2.33
C LYS A 88 0.42 -13.90 0.88
N THR A 89 0.18 -15.15 0.48
CA THR A 89 -0.15 -15.47 -0.91
C THR A 89 -1.53 -14.97 -1.31
N ASN A 90 -2.51 -14.88 -0.41
CA ASN A 90 -3.79 -14.25 -0.68
C ASN A 90 -3.65 -12.76 -1.00
N ILE A 91 -2.86 -12.04 -0.20
CA ILE A 91 -2.57 -10.62 -0.41
C ILE A 91 -1.83 -10.39 -1.74
N ILE A 92 -0.81 -11.21 -2.03
CA ILE A 92 -0.08 -11.13 -3.32
C ILE A 92 -1.02 -11.38 -4.50
N LEU A 93 -1.87 -12.40 -4.44
CA LEU A 93 -2.79 -12.74 -5.53
C LEU A 93 -3.88 -11.69 -5.73
N ALA A 94 -4.26 -10.95 -4.69
CA ALA A 94 -5.16 -9.81 -4.79
C ALA A 94 -4.48 -8.61 -5.46
N SER A 95 -3.23 -8.34 -5.09
CA SER A 95 -2.47 -7.17 -5.55
C SER A 95 -1.89 -7.33 -6.97
N CYS A 96 -1.34 -8.50 -7.30
CA CYS A 96 -0.62 -8.73 -8.55
C CYS A 96 -1.41 -9.70 -9.45
N LYS A 97 -2.06 -9.15 -10.49
CA LYS A 97 -2.99 -9.89 -11.37
C LYS A 97 -2.30 -10.94 -12.24
N THR A 98 -1.01 -10.80 -12.50
CA THR A 98 -0.21 -11.70 -13.35
C THR A 98 -0.36 -13.18 -12.96
N PHE A 99 -0.43 -13.49 -11.67
CA PHE A 99 -0.58 -14.88 -11.21
C PHE A 99 -1.94 -15.52 -11.50
N LYS A 100 -2.94 -14.71 -11.87
CA LYS A 100 -4.28 -15.16 -12.26
C LYS A 100 -4.42 -15.35 -13.77
N ASP A 101 -3.38 -15.07 -14.54
CA ASP A 101 -3.40 -15.24 -15.99
C ASP A 101 -3.59 -16.70 -16.40
N LYS A 102 -4.58 -16.97 -17.25
CA LYS A 102 -4.98 -18.34 -17.61
C LYS A 102 -3.93 -19.03 -18.48
N GLU A 103 -3.26 -18.29 -19.35
CA GLU A 103 -2.22 -18.85 -20.22
C GLU A 103 -0.99 -19.22 -19.40
N LEU A 104 -0.61 -18.36 -18.44
CA LEU A 104 0.46 -18.61 -17.50
C LEU A 104 0.18 -19.83 -16.63
N LEU A 105 -1.02 -19.95 -16.05
CA LEU A 105 -1.42 -21.13 -15.26
C LEU A 105 -1.32 -22.42 -16.08
N LYS A 106 -1.80 -22.39 -17.34
CA LYS A 106 -1.74 -23.54 -18.26
C LYS A 106 -0.30 -23.90 -18.61
N HIS A 107 0.53 -22.91 -18.94
CA HIS A 107 1.95 -23.12 -19.28
C HIS A 107 2.72 -23.79 -18.13
N PHE A 108 2.51 -23.32 -16.90
CA PHE A 108 3.17 -23.85 -15.70
C PHE A 108 2.47 -25.09 -15.10
N LYS A 109 1.40 -25.59 -15.74
CA LYS A 109 0.59 -26.74 -15.27
C LYS A 109 0.17 -26.57 -13.81
N SER A 110 -0.27 -25.37 -13.45
CA SER A 110 -0.65 -25.01 -12.09
C SER A 110 -2.16 -24.81 -12.03
N PRO A 111 -2.93 -25.69 -11.37
CA PRO A 111 -4.38 -25.58 -11.37
C PRO A 111 -4.88 -24.40 -10.53
N THR A 112 -4.04 -23.83 -9.66
CA THR A 112 -4.37 -22.61 -8.90
C THR A 112 -3.26 -21.54 -8.99
N PRO A 113 -3.61 -20.24 -8.89
CA PRO A 113 -2.63 -19.16 -8.76
C PRO A 113 -1.67 -19.32 -7.58
N ARG A 114 -2.15 -19.86 -6.46
CA ARG A 114 -1.32 -20.12 -5.27
C ARG A 114 -0.24 -21.15 -5.57
N GLU A 115 -0.56 -22.20 -6.32
CA GLU A 115 0.43 -23.19 -6.71
C GLU A 115 1.43 -22.68 -7.74
N LEU A 116 1.00 -21.82 -8.67
CA LEU A 116 1.92 -21.14 -9.57
C LEU A 116 2.95 -20.34 -8.76
N LEU A 117 2.48 -19.53 -7.82
CA LEU A 117 3.33 -18.73 -6.95
C LEU A 117 4.30 -19.61 -6.14
N ARG A 118 3.82 -20.72 -5.56
CA ARG A 118 4.65 -21.70 -4.85
C ARG A 118 5.71 -22.37 -5.74
N LYS A 119 5.38 -22.67 -6.99
CA LYS A 119 6.33 -23.27 -7.94
C LYS A 119 7.37 -22.26 -8.37
N MET A 120 6.96 -21.03 -8.68
CA MET A 120 7.79 -19.99 -9.28
C MET A 120 8.73 -19.32 -8.28
N LEU A 121 8.24 -19.00 -7.08
CA LEU A 121 8.98 -18.22 -6.09
C LEU A 121 9.45 -19.08 -4.91
N LEU A 122 10.53 -18.65 -4.27
CA LEU A 122 11.01 -19.15 -2.98
C LEU A 122 10.35 -18.41 -1.82
N ALA A 123 10.41 -19.00 -0.61
CA ALA A 123 9.80 -18.40 0.58
C ALA A 123 10.27 -16.96 0.86
N GLY A 124 11.56 -16.67 0.67
CA GLY A 124 12.11 -15.32 0.79
C GLY A 124 11.55 -14.36 -0.26
N GLU A 125 11.54 -14.76 -1.53
CA GLU A 125 11.02 -13.94 -2.64
C GLU A 125 9.51 -13.63 -2.46
N ILE A 126 8.74 -14.59 -1.93
CA ILE A 126 7.34 -14.38 -1.57
C ILE A 126 7.22 -13.36 -0.44
N ASN A 127 8.09 -13.45 0.57
CA ASN A 127 8.11 -12.51 1.68
C ASN A 127 8.47 -11.09 1.22
N ASP A 128 9.45 -10.95 0.34
CA ASP A 128 9.88 -9.66 -0.19
C ASP A 128 8.75 -9.01 -1.02
N LEU A 129 8.08 -9.78 -1.87
CA LEU A 129 6.91 -9.30 -2.62
C LEU A 129 5.79 -8.84 -1.68
N TYR A 130 5.51 -9.65 -0.67
CA TYR A 130 4.50 -9.33 0.35
C TYR A 130 4.85 -8.02 1.09
N ASN A 131 6.08 -7.87 1.58
CA ASN A 131 6.52 -6.67 2.28
C ASN A 131 6.37 -5.42 1.41
N LYS A 132 6.71 -5.52 0.12
CA LYS A 132 6.53 -4.41 -0.83
C LYS A 132 5.08 -4.05 -1.07
N ILE A 133 4.18 -5.04 -1.08
CA ILE A 133 2.73 -4.77 -1.13
C ILE A 133 2.28 -4.11 0.17
N CYS A 134 2.78 -4.52 1.34
CA CYS A 134 2.49 -3.87 2.61
C CYS A 134 2.93 -2.39 2.60
N GLU A 135 4.15 -2.11 2.12
CA GLU A 135 4.65 -0.74 1.91
C GLU A 135 3.73 0.08 1.00
N LEU A 136 3.27 -0.51 -0.10
CA LEU A 136 2.33 0.12 -1.03
C LEU A 136 0.96 0.43 -0.37
N ASN A 137 0.54 -0.40 0.58
CA ASN A 137 -0.67 -0.20 1.40
C ASN A 137 -0.43 0.71 2.62
N GLY A 138 0.72 1.36 2.73
CA GLY A 138 1.03 2.33 3.78
C GLY A 138 1.64 1.75 5.06
N TYR A 139 1.91 0.44 5.11
CA TYR A 139 2.66 -0.17 6.20
C TYR A 139 4.16 0.06 6.00
N SER A 140 4.81 0.82 6.89
CA SER A 140 6.28 0.95 6.84
C SER A 140 6.96 -0.23 7.53
N GLU A 141 8.10 -0.70 6.99
CA GLU A 141 8.96 -1.71 7.65
C GLU A 141 9.52 -1.23 9.01
N SER A 142 9.35 0.05 9.35
CA SER A 142 9.79 0.63 10.62
C SER A 142 8.66 1.42 11.31
N ASN A 143 7.94 0.75 12.22
CA ASN A 143 7.42 1.46 13.41
C ASN A 143 8.57 2.08 14.23
N SER A 144 9.83 1.73 13.98
CA SER A 144 11.00 2.22 14.72
C SER A 144 11.61 3.55 14.25
N GLU A 145 11.31 4.04 13.03
CA GLU A 145 11.90 5.30 12.51
C GLU A 145 10.90 6.45 12.42
N LYS A 146 9.60 6.16 12.27
CA LYS A 146 8.55 7.17 12.39
C LYS A 146 8.42 7.68 13.82
N ASP A 147 8.66 6.83 14.84
CA ASP A 147 8.67 7.23 16.24
C ASP A 147 9.76 8.26 16.56
N LYS A 148 10.95 8.14 15.95
CA LYS A 148 12.05 9.10 16.15
C LYS A 148 11.72 10.52 15.66
N ARG A 149 10.99 10.65 14.55
CA ARG A 149 10.54 11.96 14.02
C ARG A 149 9.41 12.58 14.83
N ILE A 150 8.66 11.78 15.59
CA ILE A 150 7.61 12.27 16.50
C ILE A 150 8.22 12.71 17.83
N GLU A 151 9.21 11.97 18.36
CA GLU A 151 9.90 12.34 19.60
C GLU A 151 10.74 13.63 19.50
N GLU A 152 11.38 13.90 18.35
CA GLU A 152 12.14 15.15 18.15
C GLU A 152 11.24 16.39 18.08
N LYS A 153 9.97 16.24 17.68
CA LYS A 153 9.02 17.36 17.58
C LYS A 153 8.30 17.69 18.88
N ILE A 154 8.34 16.80 19.87
CA ILE A 154 7.74 17.03 21.21
C ILE A 154 8.75 17.69 22.16
N LYS A 155 10.04 17.70 21.80
CA LYS A 155 11.14 18.27 22.60
C LYS A 155 11.57 19.70 22.21
N ASN A 156 10.93 20.33 21.21
CA ASN A 156 11.18 21.72 20.82
C ASN A 156 9.95 22.60 21.03
#